data_AF-A0A816HJ08-F1
#
_entry.id   AF-A0A816HJ08-F1
#
_cell.length_a   1.000
_cell.length_b   1.000
_cell.length_c   1.000
_cell.angle_alpha   90.00
_cell.angle_beta   90.00
_cell.angle_gamma   90.00
#
_symmetry.space_group_name_H-M   'P 1'
#
loop_
_entity.id
_entity.type
_entity.pdbx_description
1 polymer ?
#
loop_
_entity_poly.entity_id
_entity_poly.type
_entity_poly.pdbx_seq_one_letter_code
_entity_poly.pdbx_strand_id
1 'polypeptide(L)'
;MPRSYIRKKQPHYSTADLDNALKSIRRNTLTVKEAWKKYHIPPSTLYARLSNRRGDGKSGAKTILSNEEEKLLIHIIQKFQEWQQPLTRSDLISMA
;
A
#
# COMPACT_ATOMS: atom_id res chain seq x y z
N MET A 1 15.53 13.69 5.08
CA MET A 1 15.26 12.24 4.89
C MET A 1 13.81 11.96 5.25
N PRO A 2 13.04 11.26 4.40
CA PRO A 2 11.67 10.88 4.75
C PRO A 2 11.71 9.94 5.96
N ARG A 3 10.89 10.21 6.97
CA ARG A 3 10.77 9.32 8.13
C ARG A 3 10.02 8.08 7.70
N SER A 4 10.73 6.96 7.55
CA SER A 4 10.11 5.66 7.31
C SER A 4 9.31 5.25 8.54
N TYR A 5 7.98 5.21 8.42
CA TYR A 5 7.12 4.71 9.48
C TYR A 5 7.18 3.19 9.50
N ILE A 6 7.77 2.63 10.56
CA ILE A 6 7.72 1.20 10.83
C ILE A 6 6.58 0.93 11.81
N ARG A 7 5.65 0.06 11.43
CA ARG A 7 4.56 -0.38 12.31
C ARG A 7 5.11 -1.05 13.57
N LYS A 8 4.52 -0.74 14.73
CA LYS A 8 4.90 -1.31 16.03
C LYS A 8 4.75 -2.84 16.10
N LYS A 9 3.73 -3.40 15.43
CA LYS A 9 3.48 -4.84 15.35
C LYS A 9 3.33 -5.23 13.89
N GLN A 10 4.25 -6.06 13.41
CA GLN A 10 4.16 -6.63 12.07
C GLN A 10 3.19 -7.82 12.08
N PRO A 11 2.43 -8.02 10.99
CA PRO A 11 1.70 -9.26 10.83
C PRO A 11 2.66 -10.43 10.74
N HIS A 12 2.24 -11.59 11.22
CA HIS A 12 3.04 -12.82 11.20
C HIS A 12 3.03 -13.53 9.83
N TYR A 13 2.43 -12.91 8.81
CA TYR A 13 2.25 -13.42 7.47
C TYR A 13 2.80 -12.43 6.44
N SER A 14 3.32 -12.95 5.33
CA SER A 14 3.80 -12.13 4.22
C SER A 14 2.63 -11.51 3.43
N THR A 15 2.89 -10.40 2.75
CA THR A 15 1.94 -9.84 1.77
C THR A 15 1.68 -10.82 0.64
N ALA A 16 2.69 -11.57 0.20
CA ALA A 16 2.56 -12.59 -0.84
C ALA A 16 1.64 -13.74 -0.42
N ASP A 17 1.75 -14.21 0.83
CA ASP A 17 0.90 -15.27 1.37
C ASP A 17 -0.56 -14.82 1.45
N LEU A 18 -0.78 -13.56 1.83
CA LEU A 18 -2.12 -12.98 1.87
C LEU A 18 -2.73 -12.88 0.47
N ASP A 19 -1.98 -12.45 -0.53
CA ASP A 19 -2.47 -12.39 -1.91
C ASP A 19 -2.76 -13.78 -2.47
N ASN A 20 -1.91 -14.77 -2.19
CA ASN A 20 -2.11 -16.15 -2.60
C ASN A 20 -3.35 -16.76 -1.93
N ALA A 21 -3.52 -16.55 -0.62
CA ALA A 21 -4.71 -16.99 0.11
C ALA A 21 -5.99 -16.40 -0.48
N LEU A 22 -6.02 -15.07 -0.73
CA LEU A 22 -7.18 -14.40 -1.29
C LEU A 22 -7.48 -14.88 -2.72
N LYS A 23 -6.47 -15.08 -3.56
CA LYS A 23 -6.63 -15.64 -4.91
C LYS A 23 -7.22 -17.05 -4.86
N SER A 24 -6.71 -17.92 -3.99
CA SER A 24 -7.23 -19.28 -3.82
C SER A 24 -8.69 -19.29 -3.37
N ILE A 25 -9.06 -18.43 -2.43
CA ILE A 25 -10.45 -18.31 -1.95
C ILE A 25 -11.37 -17.76 -3.04
N ARG A 26 -10.95 -16.70 -3.76
CA ARG A 26 -11.75 -16.13 -4.87
C ARG A 26 -11.96 -17.11 -6.03
N ARG A 27 -11.02 -18.03 -6.24
CA ARG A 27 -11.13 -19.13 -7.23
C ARG A 27 -11.93 -20.34 -6.70
N ASN A 28 -12.51 -20.27 -5.51
CA ASN A 28 -13.19 -21.38 -4.82
C ASN A 28 -12.33 -22.64 -4.65
N THR A 29 -11.00 -22.52 -4.69
CA THR A 29 -10.08 -23.67 -4.54
C THR A 29 -9.88 -24.07 -3.08
N LEU A 30 -9.97 -23.11 -2.15
CA LEU A 30 -9.81 -23.31 -0.72
C LEU A 30 -10.89 -22.52 0.02
N THR A 31 -11.42 -23.11 1.08
CA THR A 31 -12.24 -22.39 2.06
C THR A 31 -11.39 -21.48 2.93
N VAL A 32 -12.02 -20.50 3.59
CA VAL A 32 -11.33 -19.58 4.52
C VAL A 32 -10.61 -20.34 5.64
N LYS A 33 -11.20 -21.44 6.11
CA LYS A 33 -10.63 -22.29 7.18
C LYS A 33 -9.40 -23.07 6.69
N GLU A 34 -9.42 -23.55 5.46
CA GLU A 34 -8.26 -24.24 4.85
C GLU A 34 -7.15 -23.24 4.53
N ALA A 35 -7.48 -22.05 4.03
CA ALA A 35 -6.51 -20.98 3.82
C ALA A 35 -5.85 -20.54 5.13
N TRP A 36 -6.60 -20.45 6.23
CA TRP A 36 -6.03 -20.20 7.56
C TRP A 36 -5.01 -21.26 7.96
N LYS A 37 -5.34 -22.55 7.79
CA LYS A 37 -4.40 -23.64 8.11
C LYS A 37 -3.16 -23.63 7.23
N LYS A 38 -3.30 -23.29 5.94
CA LYS A 38 -2.21 -23.33 4.95
C LYS A 38 -1.27 -22.12 5.05
N TYR A 39 -1.82 -20.93 5.20
CA TYR A 39 -1.05 -19.67 5.16
C TYR A 39 -0.87 -19.03 6.55
N HIS A 40 -1.43 -19.62 7.61
CA HIS A 40 -1.39 -19.11 8.98
C HIS A 40 -1.94 -17.68 9.14
N ILE A 41 -2.87 -17.27 8.27
CA ILE A 41 -3.51 -15.96 8.30
C ILE A 41 -4.81 -16.04 9.10
N PRO A 42 -5.01 -15.20 10.13
CA PRO A 42 -6.24 -15.21 10.92
C PRO A 42 -7.50 -15.12 10.05
N PRO A 43 -8.55 -15.93 10.32
CA PRO A 43 -9.79 -15.89 9.54
C PRO A 43 -10.43 -14.50 9.50
N SER A 44 -10.38 -13.77 10.61
CA SER A 44 -10.89 -12.39 10.69
C SER A 44 -10.20 -11.44 9.71
N THR A 45 -8.90 -11.62 9.47
CA THR A 45 -8.14 -10.86 8.46
C THR A 45 -8.60 -11.23 7.05
N LEU A 46 -8.78 -12.52 6.77
CA LEU A 46 -9.25 -13.01 5.47
C LEU A 46 -10.66 -12.47 5.16
N TYR A 47 -11.60 -12.56 6.10
CA TYR A 47 -12.95 -12.02 5.94
C TYR A 47 -12.95 -10.50 5.74
N ALA A 48 -12.12 -9.75 6.48
CA ALA A 48 -12.01 -8.30 6.32
C ALA A 48 -11.50 -7.89 4.92
N ARG A 49 -10.62 -8.69 4.32
CA ARG A 49 -10.11 -8.49 2.97
C ARG A 49 -11.10 -8.92 1.88
N LEU A 50 -11.80 -10.04 2.08
CA LEU A 50 -12.80 -10.52 1.12
C LEU A 50 -14.02 -9.59 1.04
N SER A 51 -14.48 -9.06 2.18
CA SER A 51 -15.59 -8.11 2.25
C SER A 51 -15.23 -6.70 1.80
N ASN A 52 -13.97 -6.44 1.44
CA ASN A 52 -13.42 -5.12 1.11
C ASN A 52 -13.73 -4.03 2.17
N ARG A 53 -14.05 -4.41 3.40
CA ARG A 53 -14.52 -3.49 4.45
C ARG A 53 -13.49 -2.44 4.84
N ARG A 54 -12.20 -2.71 4.56
CA ARG A 54 -11.07 -1.83 4.87
C ARG A 54 -10.42 -1.22 3.62
N GLY A 55 -10.92 -1.53 2.42
CA GLY A 55 -10.23 -1.22 1.17
C GLY A 55 -8.95 -2.04 0.95
N ASP A 56 -8.49 -2.08 -0.30
CA ASP A 56 -7.15 -2.59 -0.66
C ASP A 56 -6.04 -1.53 -0.53
N GLY A 57 -6.43 -0.26 -0.30
CA GLY A 57 -5.52 0.87 -0.20
C GLY A 57 -4.62 0.85 1.05
N LYS A 58 -3.54 1.63 0.99
CA LYS A 58 -2.68 1.89 2.16
C LYS A 58 -3.52 2.54 3.26
N SER A 59 -3.41 2.03 4.48
CA SER A 59 -4.08 2.62 5.64
C SER A 59 -3.52 4.03 5.88
N GLY A 60 -4.37 5.05 5.80
CA GLY A 60 -3.98 6.45 5.98
C GLY A 60 -5.11 7.40 5.63
N ALA A 61 -4.87 8.70 5.85
CA ALA A 61 -5.75 9.74 5.32
C ALA A 61 -5.80 9.63 3.78
N LYS A 62 -6.93 10.02 3.20
CA LYS A 62 -7.03 10.11 1.74
C LYS A 62 -5.99 11.11 1.24
N THR A 63 -5.26 10.75 0.20
CA THR A 63 -4.35 11.65 -0.50
C THR A 63 -5.16 12.80 -1.10
N ILE A 64 -4.65 14.03 -0.96
CA ILE A 64 -5.28 15.23 -1.50
C ILE A 64 -5.04 15.30 -3.01
N LEU A 65 -3.85 14.88 -3.45
CA LEU A 65 -3.47 14.81 -4.86
C LEU A 65 -4.00 13.52 -5.49
N SER A 66 -4.41 13.62 -6.75
CA SER A 66 -4.72 12.46 -7.58
C SER A 66 -3.45 11.67 -7.92
N ASN A 67 -3.60 10.40 -8.29
CA ASN A 67 -2.47 9.58 -8.73
C ASN A 67 -1.74 10.16 -9.95
N GLU A 68 -2.44 10.92 -10.80
CA GLU A 68 -1.86 11.55 -11.98
C GLU A 68 -1.01 12.76 -11.59
N GLU A 69 -1.54 13.61 -10.71
CA GLU A 69 -0.83 14.76 -10.13
C GLU A 69 0.42 14.31 -9.39
N GLU A 70 0.33 13.28 -8.55
CA GLU A 70 1.49 12.74 -7.84
C GLU A 70 2.58 12.24 -8.81
N LYS A 71 2.20 11.55 -9.89
CA LYS A 71 3.15 11.09 -10.92
C LYS A 71 3.81 12.25 -11.65
N LEU A 72 3.05 13.28 -11.99
CA LEU A 72 3.56 14.49 -12.63
C LEU A 72 4.56 15.20 -11.71
N LEU A 73 4.24 15.32 -10.41
CA LEU A 73 5.11 15.93 -9.42
C LEU A 73 6.41 15.15 -9.24
N ILE A 74 6.34 13.82 -9.18
CA ILE A 74 7.52 12.94 -9.16
C ILE A 74 8.37 13.15 -10.42
N HIS A 75 7.74 13.20 -11.59
CA HIS A 75 8.43 13.40 -12.86
C HIS A 75 9.18 14.75 -12.89
N ILE A 76 8.54 15.83 -12.44
CA ILE A 76 9.17 17.16 -12.33
C ILE A 76 10.37 17.08 -11.39
N ILE A 77 10.21 16.53 -10.19
CA ILE A 77 11.32 16.42 -9.22
C ILE A 77 12.50 15.65 -9.82
N GLN A 78 12.23 14.55 -10.54
CA GLN A 78 13.28 13.77 -11.22
C GLN A 78 13.99 14.60 -12.31
N LYS A 79 13.24 15.35 -13.13
CA LYS A 79 13.80 16.22 -14.18
C LYS A 79 14.70 17.32 -13.60
N PHE A 80 14.26 17.95 -12.52
CA PHE A 80 15.04 18.96 -11.82
C PHE A 80 16.31 18.38 -11.16
N GLN A 81 16.24 17.14 -10.69
CA GLN A 81 17.42 16.42 -10.21
C GLN A 81 18.43 16.14 -11.33
N GLU A 82 17.96 15.76 -12.54
CA GLU A 82 18.83 15.60 -13.72
C GLU A 82 19.57 16.90 -14.07
N TRP A 83 18.91 18.05 -13.89
CA TRP A 83 19.47 19.38 -14.12
C TRP A 83 20.34 19.90 -12.96
N GLN A 84 20.66 19.06 -11.97
CA GLN A 84 21.44 19.41 -10.78
C GLN A 84 20.84 20.56 -9.95
N GLN A 85 19.54 20.82 -10.10
CA GLN A 85 18.79 21.80 -9.31
C GLN A 85 17.68 21.10 -8.54
N PRO A 86 17.99 20.44 -7.42
CA PRO A 86 16.97 19.71 -6.67
C PRO A 86 15.95 20.69 -6.07
N LEU A 87 14.68 20.51 -6.42
CA LEU A 87 13.56 21.23 -5.81
C LEU A 87 13.49 20.93 -4.31
N THR A 88 13.52 21.99 -3.49
CA THR A 88 13.35 21.87 -2.04
C THR A 88 11.88 21.97 -1.65
N ARG A 89 11.57 21.57 -0.42
CA ARG A 89 10.20 21.67 0.12
C ARG A 89 9.68 23.12 0.13
N SER A 90 10.54 24.10 0.40
CA SER A 90 10.17 25.53 0.38
C SER A 90 9.76 25.97 -1.01
N ASP A 91 10.48 25.50 -2.04
CA ASP A 91 10.19 25.86 -3.43
C ASP A 91 8.81 25.30 -3.84
N LEU A 92 8.53 24.05 -3.49
CA LEU A 92 7.23 23.42 -3.77
C LEU A 92 6.06 24.12 -3.06
N ILE A 93 6.28 24.64 -1.85
CA ILE A 93 5.26 25.41 -1.12
C ILE A 93 5.07 26.79 -1.74
N SER A 94 6.13 27.40 -2.28
CA SER A 94 6.05 28.73 -2.93
C SER A 94 5.37 28.71 -4.29
N MET A 95 5.28 27.55 -4.93
CA MET A 95 4.66 27.36 -6.26
C MET A 95 3.16 27.02 -6.19
N ALA A 96 2.63 26.76 -5.00
CA ALA A 96 1.23 26.45 -4.73
C ALA A 96 0.47 27.69 -4.24
#